data_AF-J9G692-F1
#
_entry.id   AF-J9G692-F1
#
_cell.length_a   1.000
_cell.length_b   1.000
_cell.length_c   1.000
_cell.angle_alpha   90.00
_cell.angle_beta   90.00
_cell.angle_gamma   90.00
#
_symmetry.space_group_name_H-M   'P 1'
#
loop_
_entity.id
_entity.type
_entity.pdbx_description
1 polymer ?
#
loop_
_entity_poly.entity_id
_entity_poly.type
_entity_poly.pdbx_seq_one_letter_code
_entity_poly.pdbx_strand_id
1 'polypeptide(L)' 'MKSLNIKEIQEIIPHRHPFLLLDAIEDYEPGEYAVGYKCVTYRE' A
#
# COMPACT_ATOMS: atom_id res chain seq x y z
N MET A 1 -8.72 3.98 13.24
CA MET A 1 -8.41 3.79 11.82
C MET A 1 -7.19 2.89 11.75
N LYS A 2 -7.26 1.81 10.99
CA LYS A 2 -6.13 0.89 10.82
C LYS A 2 -5.38 1.35 9.58
N SER A 3 -4.18 1.89 9.74
CA SER A 3 -3.33 2.32 8.61
C SER A 3 -2.14 1.41 8.45
N LEU A 4 -1.53 1.42 7.26
CA LEU A 4 -0.28 0.72 6.97
C LEU A 4 0.66 1.62 6.17
N ASN A 5 1.93 1.64 6.54
CA ASN A 5 2.99 2.28 5.79
C ASN A 5 3.67 1.28 4.82
N ILE A 6 4.53 1.79 3.94
CA ILE A 6 5.21 1.00 2.91
C ILE A 6 5.98 -0.22 3.44
N LYS A 7 6.57 -0.15 4.64
CA LYS A 7 7.34 -1.26 5.22
C LYS A 7 6.42 -2.39 5.66
N GLU A 8 5.32 -2.04 6.33
CA GLU A 8 4.30 -3.00 6.76
C GLU A 8 3.65 -3.68 5.55
N ILE A 9 3.35 -2.91 4.49
CA ILE A 9 2.84 -3.45 3.22
C ILE A 9 3.83 -4.46 2.63
N GLN A 10 5.14 -4.14 2.62
CA GLN A 10 6.17 -5.05 2.11
C GLN A 10 6.31 -6.34 2.93
N GLU A 11 6.03 -6.32 4.23
CA GLU A 11 6.02 -7.53 5.06
C GLU A 11 4.82 -8.44 4.76
N ILE A 12 3.69 -7.86 4.32
CA ILE A 12 2.45 -8.58 4.04
C ILE A 12 2.44 -9.17 2.62
N ILE A 13 2.85 -8.40 1.60
CA ILE A 13 2.82 -8.83 0.20
C ILE A 13 4.22 -8.99 -0.40
N PRO A 14 4.42 -9.94 -1.34
CA PRO A 14 5.73 -10.22 -1.91
C PRO A 14 6.18 -9.17 -2.95
N HIS A 15 5.28 -8.29 -3.40
CA HIS A 15 5.57 -7.29 -4.42
C HIS A 15 6.69 -6.34 -3.98
N ARG A 16 7.63 -6.09 -4.87
CA ARG A 16 8.75 -5.14 -4.72
C ARG A 16 8.88 -4.33 -6.00
N HIS A 17 9.80 -3.36 -6.03
CA HIS A 17 10.09 -2.62 -7.26
C HIS A 17 10.37 -3.59 -8.43
N PRO A 18 9.82 -3.34 -9.63
CA PRO A 18 8.99 -2.21 -10.05
C PRO A 18 7.46 -2.43 -9.92
N PHE A 19 7.01 -3.49 -9.24
CA PHE A 19 5.61 -3.90 -9.19
C PHE A 19 4.89 -3.66 -7.85
N LEU A 20 5.56 -3.07 -6.86
CA LEU A 20 4.90 -2.54 -5.67
C LEU A 20 4.36 -1.14 -5.98
N LEU A 21 3.06 -1.06 -6.25
CA LEU A 21 2.38 0.17 -6.70
C LEU A 21 1.46 0.78 -5.62
N LEU A 22 1.73 0.49 -4.35
CA LEU A 22 1.00 1.00 -3.18
C LEU A 22 1.99 1.69 -2.25
N ASP A 23 1.73 2.94 -1.90
CA ASP A 23 2.59 3.75 -1.04
C ASP A 23 2.14 3.73 0.43
N ALA A 24 0.83 3.75 0.67
CA ALA A 24 0.23 3.75 2.00
C ALA A 24 -1.22 3.25 1.99
N ILE A 25 -1.69 2.75 3.14
CA ILE A 25 -3.11 2.47 3.44
C ILE A 25 -3.55 3.41 4.56
N GLU A 26 -4.64 4.15 4.34
CA GLU A 26 -5.21 5.07 5.33
C GLU A 26 -6.19 4.37 6.27
N ASP A 27 -7.04 3.49 5.73
CA ASP A 27 -8.00 2.73 6.51
C ASP A 27 -8.35 1.40 5.84
N TYR A 28 -8.67 0.37 6.62
CA TYR A 28 -9.11 -0.92 6.10
C TYR A 28 -9.90 -1.75 7.12
N GLU A 29 -10.75 -2.63 6.60
CA GLU A 29 -11.41 -3.70 7.32
C GLU A 29 -11.10 -5.04 6.63
N PRO A 30 -10.38 -5.97 7.29
CA PRO A 30 -9.99 -7.25 6.69
C PRO A 30 -11.19 -8.02 6.15
N GLY A 31 -11.11 -8.42 4.88
CA GLY A 31 -12.17 -9.16 4.19
C GLY A 31 -13.24 -8.27 3.54
N GLU A 32 -13.30 -6.98 3.90
CA GLU A 32 -14.35 -6.06 3.46
C GLU A 32 -13.79 -4.96 2.53
N TYR A 33 -12.88 -4.12 3.03
CA TYR A 33 -12.35 -2.99 2.26
C TYR A 33 -10.92 -2.56 2.67
N ALA A 34 -10.27 -1.80 1.79
CA ALA A 34 -9.08 -1.02 2.11
C ALA A 34 -9.04 0.26 1.25
N VAL A 35 -8.63 1.38 1.84
CA VAL A 35 -8.40 2.67 1.19
C VAL A 35 -6.91 2.94 1.16
N GLY A 36 -6.32 2.96 -0.03
CA GLY A 36 -4.88 3.12 -0.22
C GLY A 36 -4.53 4.13 -1.29
N TYR A 37 -3.27 4.55 -1.29
CA TYR A 37 -2.75 5.57 -2.19
C TYR A 37 -1.61 5.03 -3.06
N LYS A 38 -1.65 5.40 -4.34
CA LYS A 38 -0.52 5.35 -5.27
C LYS A 38 -0.17 6.79 -5.67
N CYS A 39 0.99 7.27 -5.27
CA CYS A 39 1.52 8.57 -5.63
C CYS A 39 2.06 8.53 -7.06
N VAL A 40 1.43 9.29 -7.96
CA VAL A 40 1.85 9.36 -9.37
C VAL A 40 2.84 10.50 -9.58
N THR A 41 3.99 10.18 -10.18
CA THR A 41 5.05 11.14 -10.48
C THR A 41 5.69 10.82 -11.83
N TYR A 42 6.38 11.79 -12.45
CA TYR A 42 7.17 11.54 -13.66
C TYR A 42 8.31 10.52 -13.42
N ARG A 43 8.76 10.37 -12.16
CA ARG A 43 9.81 9.44 -11.74
C ARG A 43 9.20 8.21 -11.05
N GLU A 44 8.56 7.35 -11.83
CA GLU A 44 8.09 6.01 -11.42
C GLU A 44 9.07 4.90 -11.83
#